data_AF-A0A2T2W4Z6-F1
#
_entry.id   AF-A0A2T2W4Z6-F1
#
_cell.length_a   1.000
_cell.length_b   1.000
_cell.length_c   1.000
_cell.angle_alpha   90.00
_cell.angle_beta   90.00
_cell.angle_gamma   90.00
#
_symmetry.space_group_name_H-M   'P 1'
#
loop_
_entity.id
_entity.type
_entity.pdbx_description
1 polymer ?
#
loop_
_entity_poly.entity_id
_entity_poly.type
_entity_poly.pdbx_seq_one_letter_code
_entity_poly.pdbx_strand_id
1 'polypeptide(L)'
;MNQFQLFDSVQLLEPVLLVEGDAAPKGTPGAIVEVFNEGDAFLVELFGQWVKYDDAGDFIPATQDDPEAFMETLGVETVYPHQIKLLAAARDVMGDRSSLRVLASELSDDLVAEVLDFAEFLKQRRQQKLSADG
;
A
#
# COMPACT_ATOMS: atom_id res chain seq x y z
N MET A 1 -5.74 15.46 12.74
CA MET A 1 -5.93 14.14 12.09
C MET A 1 -5.24 14.23 10.76
N ASN A 2 -4.37 13.26 10.47
CA ASN A 2 -3.64 13.28 9.22
C ASN A 2 -4.56 12.90 8.05
N GLN A 3 -4.51 13.62 6.93
CA GLN A 3 -5.46 13.43 5.83
C GLN A 3 -5.22 12.11 5.07
N PHE A 4 -3.98 11.62 5.10
CA PHE A 4 -3.54 10.41 4.45
C PHE A 4 -2.64 9.59 5.37
N GLN A 5 -2.56 8.28 5.13
CA GLN A 5 -1.79 7.32 5.91
C GLN A 5 -0.91 6.45 5.01
N LEU A 6 0.03 5.74 5.64
CA LEU A 6 0.87 4.76 4.96
C LEU A 6 0.01 3.71 4.26
N PHE A 7 0.35 3.39 3.00
CA PHE A 7 -0.34 2.46 2.11
C PHE A 7 -1.73 2.89 1.63
N ASP A 8 -2.15 4.13 1.90
CA ASP A 8 -3.32 4.68 1.22
C ASP A 8 -3.09 4.69 -0.30
N SER A 9 -4.09 4.24 -1.04
CA SER A 9 -4.10 4.37 -2.50
C SER A 9 -4.58 5.76 -2.86
N VAL A 10 -3.79 6.45 -3.68
CA VAL A 10 -3.99 7.84 -4.06
C VAL A 10 -4.00 8.01 -5.57
N GLN A 11 -4.43 9.19 -6.02
CA GLN A 11 -4.37 9.59 -7.42
C GLN A 11 -3.86 11.02 -7.53
N LEU A 12 -2.95 11.25 -8.49
CA LEU A 12 -2.45 12.58 -8.81
C LEU A 12 -3.56 13.49 -9.34
N LEU A 13 -3.63 14.72 -8.83
CA LEU A 13 -4.53 15.78 -9.24
C LEU A 13 -3.93 16.69 -10.33
N GLU A 14 -2.60 16.65 -10.47
CA GLU A 14 -1.80 17.38 -11.46
C GLU A 14 -0.59 16.54 -11.88
N PRO A 15 0.07 16.86 -13.02
CA PRO A 15 1.28 16.15 -13.42
C PRO A 15 2.43 16.35 -12.43
N VAL A 16 3.22 15.30 -12.18
CA VAL A 16 4.43 15.33 -11.36
C VAL A 16 5.62 14.91 -12.20
N LEU A 17 6.72 15.65 -12.11
CA LEU A 17 7.97 15.29 -12.78
C LEU A 17 8.61 14.11 -12.04
N LEU A 18 8.98 13.11 -12.81
CA LEU A 18 9.73 11.94 -12.33
C LEU A 18 11.22 12.28 -12.31
N VAL A 19 11.96 11.67 -11.40
CA VAL A 19 13.43 11.80 -11.31
C VAL A 19 14.11 11.43 -12.64
N GLU A 20 13.55 10.48 -13.39
CA GLU A 20 14.08 10.02 -14.68
C GLU A 20 13.84 11.01 -15.84
N GLY A 21 13.10 12.10 -15.59
CA GLY A 21 12.92 13.22 -16.53
C GLY A 21 11.58 13.22 -17.25
N ASP A 22 10.83 12.12 -17.20
CA ASP A 22 9.45 12.05 -17.69
C ASP A 22 8.46 12.67 -16.68
N ALA A 23 7.19 12.83 -17.08
CA ALA A 23 6.15 13.34 -16.21
C ALA A 23 5.04 12.30 -16.04
N ALA A 24 4.73 11.94 -14.79
CA ALA A 24 3.51 11.22 -14.47
C ALA A 24 2.30 12.15 -14.68
N PRO A 25 1.34 11.80 -15.54
CA PRO A 25 0.21 12.67 -15.82
C PRO A 25 -0.78 12.79 -14.64
N LYS A 26 -1.64 13.80 -14.72
CA LYS A 26 -2.82 13.86 -13.87
C LYS A 26 -3.64 12.56 -14.00
N GLY A 27 -4.10 12.03 -12.88
CA GLY A 27 -4.86 10.79 -12.84
C GLY A 27 -4.02 9.54 -12.62
N THR A 28 -2.68 9.64 -12.60
CA THR A 28 -1.81 8.52 -12.26
C THR A 28 -2.12 8.00 -10.86
N PRO A 29 -2.41 6.69 -10.72
CA PRO A 29 -2.60 6.07 -9.42
C PRO A 29 -1.26 5.89 -8.71
N GLY A 30 -1.29 5.84 -7.38
CA GLY A 30 -0.11 5.56 -6.57
C GLY A 30 -0.46 5.02 -5.19
N ALA A 31 0.57 4.65 -4.44
CA ALA A 31 0.47 4.25 -3.03
C ALA A 31 1.44 5.06 -2.17
N ILE A 32 0.97 5.53 -1.02
CA ILE A 32 1.85 6.20 -0.04
C ILE A 32 2.78 5.17 0.58
N VAL A 33 4.08 5.37 0.43
CA VAL A 33 5.14 4.52 0.98
C VAL A 33 5.91 5.18 2.12
N GLU A 34 5.75 6.50 2.31
CA GLU A 34 6.27 7.23 3.48
C GLU A 34 5.43 8.49 3.77
N VAL A 35 5.31 8.85 5.04
CA VAL A 35 4.63 10.08 5.50
C VAL A 35 5.66 10.97 6.20
N PHE A 36 5.91 12.17 5.66
CA PHE A 36 6.86 13.12 6.23
C PHE A 36 6.16 14.17 7.10
N ASN A 37 6.84 14.60 8.18
CA ASN A 37 6.45 15.73 9.03
C ASN A 37 4.95 15.74 9.37
N GLU A 38 4.43 14.63 9.88
CA GLU A 38 3.01 14.52 10.25
C GLU A 38 2.03 14.86 9.12
N GLY A 39 2.42 14.62 7.86
CA GLY A 39 1.57 14.77 6.68
C GLY A 39 1.76 16.04 5.85
N ASP A 40 2.84 16.79 6.06
CA ASP A 40 3.18 17.93 5.19
C ASP A 40 3.57 17.47 3.77
N ALA A 41 4.13 16.27 3.64
CA ALA A 41 4.51 15.65 2.37
C ALA A 41 4.47 14.11 2.46
N PHE A 42 4.41 13.47 1.30
CA PHE A 42 4.30 12.02 1.18
C PHE A 42 5.26 11.51 0.12
N LEU A 43 5.90 10.38 0.37
CA LEU A 43 6.57 9.62 -0.67
C LEU A 43 5.55 8.68 -1.30
N VAL A 44 5.35 8.77 -2.61
CA VAL A 44 4.34 8.01 -3.34
C VAL A 44 4.99 7.21 -4.45
N GLU A 45 4.79 5.90 -4.44
CA GLU A 45 5.08 5.04 -5.58
C GLU A 45 3.95 5.23 -6.61
N LEU A 46 4.31 5.67 -7.82
CA LEU A 46 3.39 5.95 -8.92
C LEU A 46 3.35 4.79 -9.89
N PHE A 47 2.14 4.38 -10.28
CA PHE A 47 1.91 3.20 -11.09
C PHE A 47 1.45 3.54 -12.51
N GLY A 48 1.98 2.77 -13.46
CA GLY A 48 1.67 2.85 -14.89
C GLY A 48 0.54 1.90 -15.27
N GLN A 49 0.77 1.17 -16.35
CA GLN A 49 -0.16 0.16 -16.84
C GLN A 49 0.24 -1.25 -16.38
N TRP A 50 -0.65 -2.21 -16.57
CA TRP A 50 -0.28 -3.62 -16.45
C TRP A 50 0.66 -3.99 -17.60
N VAL A 51 1.81 -4.54 -17.26
CA VAL A 51 2.84 -4.96 -18.20
C VAL A 51 3.33 -6.36 -17.86
N LYS A 52 4.01 -7.00 -18.81
CA LYS A 52 4.82 -8.20 -18.59
C LYS A 52 6.09 -8.13 -19.42
N TYR A 53 7.01 -9.03 -19.15
CA TYR A 53 8.21 -9.19 -19.96
C TYR A 53 7.89 -9.98 -21.24
N ASP A 54 8.47 -9.55 -22.35
CA ASP A 54 8.61 -10.40 -23.54
C ASP A 54 9.90 -11.25 -23.47
N ASP A 55 10.14 -12.05 -24.52
CA ASP A 55 11.34 -12.90 -24.61
C ASP A 55 12.66 -12.11 -24.67
N ALA A 56 12.62 -10.81 -24.99
CA ALA A 56 13.77 -9.92 -25.00
C ALA A 56 14.00 -9.22 -23.65
N GLY A 57 13.05 -9.31 -22.73
CA GLY A 57 13.08 -8.63 -21.44
C GLY A 57 12.53 -7.20 -21.47
N ASP A 58 11.80 -6.84 -22.52
CA ASP A 58 11.14 -5.54 -22.66
C ASP A 58 9.71 -5.58 -22.09
N PHE A 59 9.22 -4.43 -21.61
CA PHE A 59 7.84 -4.31 -21.16
C PHE A 59 6.86 -4.25 -22.33
N ILE A 60 5.90 -5.19 -22.32
CA ILE A 60 4.75 -5.19 -23.23
C ILE A 60 3.44 -5.02 -22.46
N PRO A 61 2.42 -4.34 -23.02
CA PRO A 61 1.12 -4.19 -22.38
C PRO A 61 0.48 -5.54 -22.08
N ALA A 62 -0.09 -5.66 -20.89
CA ALA A 62 -0.79 -6.85 -20.42
C ALA A 62 -2.12 -6.48 -19.76
N THR A 63 -2.89 -7.49 -19.37
CA THR A 63 -4.12 -7.33 -18.58
C THR A 63 -3.89 -7.88 -17.18
N GLN A 64 -4.64 -7.39 -16.21
CA GLN A 64 -4.57 -7.88 -14.82
C GLN A 64 -4.78 -9.39 -14.68
N ASP A 65 -5.55 -10.00 -15.58
CA ASP A 65 -5.85 -11.45 -15.56
C ASP A 65 -4.71 -12.32 -16.14
N ASP A 66 -3.66 -11.70 -16.70
CA ASP A 66 -2.49 -12.42 -17.19
C ASP A 66 -1.59 -12.83 -15.99
N PRO A 67 -1.25 -14.12 -15.83
CA PRO A 67 -0.50 -14.61 -14.68
C PRO A 67 0.94 -14.08 -14.59
N GLU A 68 1.49 -13.58 -15.69
CA GLU A 68 2.84 -12.99 -15.73
C GLU A 68 2.80 -11.47 -15.64
N ALA A 69 1.61 -10.86 -15.59
CA ALA A 69 1.46 -9.42 -15.52
C ALA A 69 1.72 -8.88 -14.12
N PHE A 70 2.31 -7.70 -14.09
CA PHE A 70 2.47 -6.88 -12.91
C PHE A 70 2.18 -5.42 -13.27
N MET A 71 1.89 -4.61 -12.26
CA MET A 71 1.71 -3.18 -12.46
C MET A 71 3.08 -2.53 -12.60
N GLU A 72 3.28 -1.77 -13.67
CA GLU A 72 4.49 -0.99 -13.89
C GLU A 72 4.66 0.07 -12.79
N THR A 73 5.87 0.24 -12.27
CA THR A 73 6.24 1.37 -11.41
C THR A 73 6.87 2.44 -12.29
N LEU A 74 6.24 3.62 -12.36
CA LEU A 74 6.75 4.78 -13.10
C LEU A 74 7.85 5.51 -12.32
N GLY A 75 7.75 5.51 -10.99
CA GLY A 75 8.71 6.20 -10.13
C GLY A 75 8.21 6.33 -8.70
N VAL A 76 9.09 6.81 -7.82
CA VAL A 76 8.79 7.06 -6.41
C VAL A 76 9.08 8.52 -6.12
N GLU A 77 8.05 9.32 -5.94
CA GLU A 77 8.16 10.78 -5.91
C GLU A 77 7.58 11.38 -4.64
N THR A 78 8.18 12.50 -4.21
CA THR A 78 7.62 13.30 -3.12
C THR A 78 6.48 14.17 -3.64
N VAL A 79 5.31 14.03 -3.03
CA VAL A 79 4.10 14.80 -3.36
C VAL A 79 3.53 15.47 -2.13
N TYR A 80 2.78 16.54 -2.35
CA TYR A 80 2.14 17.34 -1.30
C TYR A 80 0.63 17.05 -1.22
N PRO A 81 -0.02 17.30 -0.07
CA PRO A 81 -1.44 17.02 0.14
C PRO A 81 -2.38 17.55 -0.96
N HIS A 82 -2.07 18.72 -1.54
CA HIS A 82 -2.88 19.34 -2.59
C HIS A 82 -2.75 18.67 -3.96
N GLN A 83 -1.73 17.84 -4.16
CA GLN A 83 -1.44 17.17 -5.44
C GLN A 83 -2.09 15.79 -5.53
N ILE A 84 -2.66 15.28 -4.44
CA ILE A 84 -3.23 13.94 -4.37
C ILE A 84 -4.65 13.94 -3.82
N LYS A 85 -5.42 12.93 -4.21
CA LYS A 85 -6.68 12.56 -3.55
C LYS A 85 -6.66 11.09 -3.19
N LEU A 86 -7.39 10.73 -2.14
CA LEU A 86 -7.56 9.35 -1.71
C LEU A 86 -8.47 8.61 -2.71
N LEU A 87 -8.01 7.47 -3.22
CA LEU A 87 -8.82 6.52 -4.00
C LEU A 87 -9.42 5.45 -3.09
N ALA A 88 -8.60 4.88 -2.21
CA ALA A 88 -9.00 3.87 -1.26
C ALA A 88 -8.07 3.93 -0.04
N ALA A 89 -8.63 3.72 1.16
CA ALA A 89 -7.81 3.68 2.36
C ALA A 89 -6.97 2.40 2.37
N ALA A 90 -5.81 2.43 3.04
CA ALA A 90 -4.93 1.28 3.19
C ALA A 90 -5.72 0.03 3.63
N ARG A 91 -6.61 0.16 4.60
CA ARG A 91 -7.48 -0.93 5.11
C ARG A 91 -8.43 -1.54 4.08
N ASP A 92 -8.77 -0.82 3.01
CA ASP A 92 -9.70 -1.27 1.97
C ASP A 92 -8.96 -2.02 0.86
N VAL A 93 -7.66 -1.74 0.69
CA VAL A 93 -6.79 -2.34 -0.34
C VAL A 93 -5.93 -3.46 0.24
N MET A 94 -5.52 -3.31 1.50
CA MET A 94 -4.73 -4.27 2.24
C MET A 94 -5.63 -5.27 2.97
N GLY A 95 -5.34 -6.58 2.81
CA GLY A 95 -5.98 -7.60 3.63
C GLY A 95 -5.65 -7.44 5.12
N ASP A 96 -6.51 -7.96 6.00
CA ASP A 96 -6.46 -7.79 7.47
C ASP A 96 -5.06 -7.96 8.09
N ARG A 97 -4.23 -8.87 7.56
CA ARG A 97 -2.87 -9.12 8.05
C ARG A 97 -1.92 -7.95 7.80
N SER A 98 -2.02 -7.31 6.64
CA SER A 98 -1.20 -6.16 6.28
C SER A 98 -1.66 -4.94 7.08
N SER A 99 -2.98 -4.75 7.22
CA SER A 99 -3.56 -3.72 8.10
C SER A 99 -3.11 -3.87 9.56
N LEU A 100 -3.07 -5.10 10.09
CA LEU A 100 -2.57 -5.35 11.44
C LEU A 100 -1.08 -5.01 11.59
N ARG A 101 -0.26 -5.26 10.55
CA ARG A 101 1.17 -4.93 10.57
C ARG A 101 1.41 -3.42 10.62
N VAL A 102 0.61 -2.64 9.89
CA VAL A 102 0.66 -1.17 9.93
C VAL A 102 0.32 -0.67 11.33
N LEU A 103 -0.84 -1.10 11.85
CA LEU A 103 -1.28 -0.72 13.19
C LEU A 103 -0.24 -1.07 14.24
N ALA A 104 0.35 -2.27 14.17
CA ALA A 104 1.39 -2.70 15.11
C ALA A 104 2.66 -1.82 15.05
N SER A 105 2.98 -1.20 13.91
CA SER A 105 4.15 -0.32 13.78
C SER A 105 3.95 1.07 14.38
N GLU A 106 2.69 1.48 14.60
CA GLU A 106 2.33 2.78 15.18
C GLU A 106 2.09 2.70 16.70
N LEU A 107 1.97 1.49 17.25
CA LEU A 107 1.74 1.25 18.68
C LEU A 107 3.06 1.24 19.47
N SER A 108 2.99 1.57 20.76
CA SER A 108 4.11 1.35 21.68
C SER A 108 4.30 -0.13 21.98
N ASP A 109 5.51 -0.52 22.40
CA ASP A 109 5.84 -1.92 22.73
C ASP A 109 4.86 -2.56 23.73
N ASP A 110 4.41 -1.81 24.74
CA ASP A 110 3.42 -2.28 25.72
C ASP A 110 2.07 -2.63 25.06
N LEU A 111 1.60 -1.80 24.13
CA LEU A 111 0.35 -2.03 23.41
C LEU A 111 0.49 -3.16 22.38
N VAL A 112 1.68 -3.32 21.77
CA VAL A 112 1.96 -4.47 20.91
C VAL A 112 1.93 -5.77 21.72
N ALA A 113 2.45 -5.78 22.96
CA ALA A 113 2.38 -6.93 23.84
C ALA A 113 0.93 -7.34 24.15
N GLU A 114 0.04 -6.38 24.43
CA GLU A 114 -1.39 -6.67 24.63
C GLU A 114 -2.06 -7.29 23.39
N VAL A 115 -1.69 -6.82 22.19
CA VAL A 115 -2.18 -7.39 20.92
C VAL A 115 -1.67 -8.83 20.73
N LEU A 116 -0.43 -9.12 21.10
CA LEU A 116 0.14 -10.47 21.07
C LEU A 116 -0.60 -11.41 22.02
N ASP A 117 -0.83 -11.00 23.27
CA ASP A 117 -1.57 -11.77 24.26
C ASP A 117 -2.98 -12.11 23.76
N PHE A 118 -3.66 -11.14 23.16
CA PHE A 118 -4.97 -11.38 22.57
C PHE A 118 -4.92 -12.36 21.39
N ALA A 119 -3.92 -12.26 20.52
CA ALA A 119 -3.74 -13.18 19.40
C ALA A 119 -3.44 -14.62 19.88
N GLU A 120 -2.65 -14.78 20.95
CA GLU A 120 -2.40 -16.07 21.59
C GLU A 120 -3.67 -16.67 22.18
N PHE A 121 -4.47 -15.85 22.87
CA PHE A 121 -5.78 -16.27 23.38
C PHE A 121 -6.69 -16.78 22.25
N LEU A 122 -6.75 -16.07 21.12
CA LEU A 122 -7.55 -16.50 19.97
C LEU A 122 -7.07 -17.84 19.40
N LYS A 123 -5.74 -18.06 19.34
CA LYS A 123 -5.13 -19.32 18.90
C LYS A 123 -5.52 -20.47 19.83
N GLN A 124 -5.40 -20.29 21.13
CA GLN A 124 -5.78 -21.30 22.13
C GLN A 124 -7.27 -21.61 22.07
N ARG A 125 -8.13 -20.58 21.98
CA ARG A 125 -9.59 -20.74 21.87
C ARG A 125 -9.98 -21.56 20.64
N ARG A 126 -9.28 -21.37 19.51
CA ARG A 126 -9.51 -22.17 18.30
C ARG A 126 -9.12 -23.64 18.51
N GLN A 127 -7.97 -23.90 19.12
CA GLN A 127 -7.52 -25.26 19.42
C GLN A 127 -8.50 -26.00 20.34
N GLN A 128 -9.00 -25.34 21.38
CA GLN A 128 -9.98 -25.91 22.30
C GLN A 128 -11.30 -26.29 21.60
N LYS A 129 -11.79 -25.47 20.65
CA LYS A 129 -12.96 -25.83 19.84
C LYS A 129 -12.70 -27.04 18.94
N LEU A 130 -11.56 -27.10 18.27
CA LEU A 130 -11.18 -28.24 17.42
C LEU A 130 -11.02 -29.55 18.20
N SER A 131 -10.62 -29.49 19.47
CA SER A 131 -10.53 -30.66 20.35
C SER A 131 -11.87 -31.07 20.98
N ALA A 132 -12.90 -30.23 20.92
CA ALA A 132 -14.23 -30.51 21.45
C ALA A 132 -15.20 -31.09 20.40
N ASP A 133 -14.93 -30.86 19.11
CA ASP A 133 -15.74 -31.31 17.98
C ASP A 133 -15.19 -32.58 17.27
N GLY A 134 -14.11 -33.19 17.80
CA GLY A 134 -13.50 -34.43 17.28
C GLY A 134 -13.53 -35.55 18.29
#